data_AF-A0A948ZLR4-F1
#
_entry.id   AF-A0A948ZLR4-F1
#
_cell.length_a   1.000
_cell.length_b   1.000
_cell.length_c   1.000
_cell.angle_alpha   90.00
_cell.angle_beta   90.00
_cell.angle_gamma   90.00
#
_symmetry.space_group_name_H-M   'P 1'
#
loop_
_entity.id
_entity.type
_entity.pdbx_description
1 polymer ?
#
loop_
_entity_poly.entity_id
_entity_poly.type
_entity_poly.pdbx_seq_one_letter_code
_entity_poly.pdbx_strand_id
1 'polypeptide(L)'
;MSEPRAIENFGKALAKLREFAAMPVVNDRDRAGIIQAFEFTFEQCWKAFRQIAAAQGIAVVSPRQSLEAALQLKLIDPAEETTWLEMLHDRNMTSHLYQMDVHWEDRAVGMGFE
;
A
#
# COMPACT_ATOMS: atom_id res chain seq x y z
N MET A 1 24.10 3.09 -14.20
CA MET A 1 23.24 2.15 -13.45
C MET A 1 21.83 2.67 -13.58
N SER A 2 20.95 2.00 -14.33
CA SER A 2 19.55 2.41 -14.41
C SER A 2 18.91 2.31 -13.03
N GLU A 3 18.06 3.26 -12.69
CA GLU A 3 17.30 3.25 -11.44
C GLU A 3 16.50 1.93 -11.36
N PRO A 4 16.47 1.24 -10.21
CA PRO A 4 15.75 -0.02 -10.09
C PRO A 4 14.29 0.16 -10.46
N ARG A 5 13.76 -0.68 -11.37
CA ARG A 5 12.37 -0.62 -11.87
C ARG A 5 11.32 -0.47 -10.77
N ALA A 6 11.56 -0.99 -9.56
CA ALA A 6 10.64 -0.82 -8.43
C ALA A 6 10.56 0.61 -7.89
N ILE A 7 11.66 1.37 -7.91
CA ILE A 7 11.67 2.79 -7.49
C ILE A 7 10.85 3.63 -8.48
N GLU A 8 11.04 3.42 -9.78
CA GLU A 8 10.24 4.09 -10.82
C GLU A 8 8.75 3.76 -10.68
N ASN A 9 8.41 2.48 -10.47
CA ASN A 9 7.03 2.06 -10.25
C ASN A 9 6.43 2.69 -8.99
N PHE A 10 7.20 2.76 -7.90
CA PHE A 10 6.78 3.43 -6.67
C PHE A 10 6.53 4.93 -6.92
N GLY A 11 7.43 5.61 -7.63
CA GLY A 11 7.25 7.02 -7.99
C GLY A 11 5.97 7.27 -8.79
N LYS A 12 5.67 6.43 -9.79
CA LYS A 12 4.42 6.50 -10.56
C LYS A 12 3.18 6.25 -9.69
N ALA A 13 3.25 5.26 -8.80
CA ALA A 13 2.15 4.94 -7.90
C ALA A 13 1.88 6.09 -6.91
N LEU A 14 2.93 6.64 -6.31
CA LEU A 14 2.84 7.77 -5.40
C LEU A 14 2.28 9.02 -6.07
N ALA A 15 2.66 9.28 -7.32
CA ALA A 15 2.09 10.38 -8.11
C ALA A 15 0.58 10.20 -8.28
N LYS A 16 0.11 8.97 -8.55
CA LYS A 16 -1.32 8.67 -8.68
C LYS A 16 -2.09 8.81 -7.37
N LEU A 17 -1.52 8.35 -6.25
CA LEU A 17 -2.11 8.56 -4.93
C LEU A 17 -2.27 10.05 -4.62
N ARG A 18 -1.24 10.86 -4.90
CA ARG A 18 -1.30 12.32 -4.71
C ARG A 18 -2.37 12.96 -5.58
N GLU A 19 -2.49 12.53 -6.84
CA GLU A 19 -3.53 12.98 -7.76
C GLU A 19 -4.92 12.72 -7.16
N PHE A 20 -5.17 11.50 -6.68
CA PHE A 20 -6.48 11.11 -6.14
C PHE A 20 -6.78 11.81 -4.81
N ALA A 21 -5.79 11.91 -3.92
CA ALA A 21 -5.94 12.58 -2.63
C ALA A 21 -6.15 14.11 -2.76
N ALA A 22 -5.77 14.72 -3.89
CA ALA A 22 -6.01 16.12 -4.17
C ALA A 22 -7.41 16.40 -4.76
N MET A 23 -8.15 15.36 -5.17
CA MET A 23 -9.50 15.51 -5.70
C MET A 23 -10.54 15.60 -4.56
N PRO A 24 -11.66 16.33 -4.75
CA PRO A 24 -12.75 16.31 -3.80
C PRO A 24 -13.33 14.91 -3.63
N VAL A 25 -13.57 14.49 -2.38
CA VAL A 25 -14.28 13.26 -2.06
C VAL A 25 -15.76 13.59 -1.92
N VAL A 26 -16.58 13.23 -2.92
CA VAL A 26 -18.02 13.54 -2.93
C VAL A 26 -18.89 12.30 -2.70
N ASN A 27 -18.36 11.10 -2.91
CA ASN A 27 -19.09 9.86 -2.70
C ASN A 27 -18.14 8.69 -2.35
N ASP A 28 -18.74 7.52 -2.11
CA ASP A 28 -17.99 6.32 -1.72
C ASP A 28 -17.09 5.76 -2.83
N ARG A 29 -17.38 6.02 -4.12
CA ARG A 29 -16.48 5.65 -5.22
C ARG A 29 -15.18 6.42 -5.14
N ASP A 30 -15.22 7.70 -4.80
CA ASP A 30 -14.01 8.52 -4.66
C ASP A 30 -13.17 8.03 -3.47
N ARG A 31 -13.83 7.73 -2.35
CA ARG A 31 -13.18 7.14 -1.17
C ARG A 31 -12.52 5.80 -1.51
N ALA A 32 -13.22 4.90 -2.19
CA ALA A 32 -12.69 3.61 -2.64
C ALA A 32 -11.50 3.79 -3.59
N GLY A 33 -11.56 4.78 -4.50
CA GLY A 33 -10.45 5.12 -5.38
C GLY A 33 -9.18 5.51 -4.63
N ILE A 34 -9.30 6.36 -3.60
CA ILE A 34 -8.16 6.76 -2.76
C ILE A 34 -7.60 5.58 -1.95
N ILE A 35 -8.47 4.75 -1.37
CA ILE A 35 -8.06 3.54 -0.63
C ILE A 35 -7.29 2.59 -1.54
N GLN A 36 -7.83 2.28 -2.72
CA GLN A 36 -7.15 1.46 -3.71
C GLN A 36 -5.81 2.07 -4.13
N ALA A 37 -5.75 3.40 -4.27
CA ALA A 37 -4.52 4.12 -4.59
C ALA A 37 -3.46 4.01 -3.51
N PHE A 38 -3.87 4.07 -2.24
CA PHE A 38 -2.99 3.83 -1.11
C PHE A 38 -2.47 2.39 -1.12
N GLU A 39 -3.34 1.40 -1.30
CA GLU A 39 -2.95 -0.02 -1.30
C GLU A 39 -1.89 -0.34 -2.36
N PHE A 40 -2.11 0.03 -3.61
CA PHE A 40 -1.12 -0.27 -4.66
C PHE A 40 0.16 0.55 -4.48
N THR A 41 0.08 1.76 -3.91
CA THR A 41 1.25 2.60 -3.65
C THR A 41 2.11 1.98 -2.55
N PHE A 42 1.50 1.53 -1.47
CA PHE A 42 2.18 0.82 -0.39
C PHE A 42 2.82 -0.47 -0.91
N GLU A 43 2.12 -1.21 -1.77
CA GLU A 43 2.63 -2.42 -2.42
C GLU A 43 3.90 -2.16 -3.27
N GLN A 44 3.95 -1.06 -4.01
CA GLN A 44 5.17 -0.69 -4.74
C GLN A 44 6.27 -0.19 -3.80
N CYS A 45 5.91 0.52 -2.72
CA CYS A 45 6.86 1.04 -1.73
C CYS A 45 7.69 -0.07 -1.09
N TRP A 46 7.04 -1.11 -0.54
CA TRP A 46 7.78 -2.18 0.14
C TRP A 46 8.60 -3.03 -0.84
N LYS A 47 8.20 -3.13 -2.11
CA LYS A 47 8.99 -3.75 -3.19
C LYS A 47 10.25 -2.93 -3.52
N ALA A 48 10.14 -1.60 -3.53
CA ALA A 48 11.29 -0.72 -3.69
C ALA A 48 12.28 -0.89 -2.53
N PHE A 49 11.80 -0.85 -1.28
CA PHE A 49 12.64 -1.13 -0.11
C PHE A 49 13.29 -2.51 -0.17
N ARG A 50 12.56 -3.55 -0.58
CA ARG A 50 13.12 -4.89 -0.76
C ARG A 50 14.26 -4.93 -1.76
N GLN A 51 14.15 -4.23 -2.88
CA GLN A 51 15.24 -4.16 -3.88
C GLN A 51 16.46 -3.43 -3.34
N ILE A 52 16.26 -2.32 -2.61
CA ILE A 52 17.34 -1.57 -1.99
C ILE A 52 18.03 -2.43 -0.91
N ALA A 53 17.25 -3.11 -0.07
CA ALA A 53 17.75 -4.03 0.95
C ALA A 53 18.54 -5.19 0.34
N ALA A 54 18.04 -5.80 -0.74
CA ALA A 54 18.73 -6.86 -1.45
C ALA A 54 20.09 -6.43 -2.03
N ALA A 55 20.18 -5.19 -2.53
CA ALA A 55 21.45 -4.61 -2.99
C ALA A 55 22.48 -4.44 -1.86
N GLN A 56 22.03 -4.35 -0.61
CA GLN A 56 22.85 -4.31 0.60
C GLN A 56 23.06 -5.70 1.24
N GLY A 57 22.64 -6.78 0.57
CA GLY A 57 22.76 -8.15 1.09
C GLY A 57 21.73 -8.52 2.16
N ILE A 58 20.70 -7.71 2.36
CA ILE A 58 19.62 -7.96 3.33
C ILE A 58 18.46 -8.66 2.61
N ALA A 59 18.17 -9.89 3.01
CA ALA A 59 17.05 -10.65 2.48
C ALA A 59 15.75 -10.25 3.19
N VAL A 60 14.75 -9.88 2.40
CA VAL A 60 13.42 -9.45 2.88
C VAL A 60 12.35 -10.22 2.12
N VAL A 61 11.34 -10.75 2.83
CA VAL A 61 10.24 -11.53 2.23
C VAL A 61 8.84 -10.98 2.51
N SER A 62 8.70 -9.99 3.38
CA SER A 62 7.38 -9.42 3.75
C SER A 62 7.40 -7.89 3.81
N PRO A 63 6.24 -7.21 3.72
CA PRO A 63 6.15 -5.76 3.86
C PRO A 63 6.72 -5.26 5.20
N ARG A 64 6.47 -6.00 6.29
CA ARG A 64 7.03 -5.69 7.62
C ARG A 64 8.56 -5.71 7.61
N GLN A 65 9.15 -6.78 7.10
CA GLN A 65 10.61 -6.89 7.00
C GLN A 65 11.21 -5.82 6.06
N SER A 66 10.48 -5.41 5.02
CA SER A 66 10.90 -4.29 4.16
C SER A 66 10.99 -2.98 4.93
N LEU A 67 10.03 -2.69 5.82
CA LEU A 67 10.07 -1.49 6.67
C LEU A 67 11.19 -1.56 7.71
N GLU A 68 11.36 -2.71 8.36
CA GLU A 68 12.45 -2.94 9.32
C GLU A 68 13.82 -2.73 8.64
N ALA A 69 14.01 -3.26 7.43
CA ALA A 69 15.22 -3.04 6.64
C ALA A 69 15.38 -1.57 6.22
N ALA A 70 14.29 -0.88 5.85
CA ALA A 70 14.33 0.54 5.48
C ALA A 70 14.74 1.44 6.66
N LEU A 71 14.29 1.13 7.89
CA LEU A 71 14.73 1.80 9.12
C LEU A 71 16.22 1.52 9.40
N GLN A 72 16.65 0.26 9.31
CA GLN A 72 18.05 -0.12 9.50
C GLN A 72 19.00 0.60 8.52
N LEU A 73 18.56 0.73 7.26
CA LEU A 73 19.29 1.42 6.20
C LEU A 73 19.11 2.94 6.20
N LYS A 74 18.36 3.50 7.15
CA LYS A 74 18.06 4.94 7.27
C LYS A 74 17.38 5.53 6.03
N LEU A 75 16.61 4.72 5.31
CA LEU A 75 15.71 5.17 4.23
C LEU A 75 14.45 5.82 4.80
N ILE A 76 14.06 5.39 5.99
CA ILE A 76 13.01 5.99 6.82
C ILE A 76 13.70 6.65 8.01
N ASP A 77 13.29 7.89 8.33
CA ASP A 77 13.72 8.53 9.57
C ASP A 77 13.14 7.76 10.76
N PRO A 78 13.95 7.34 11.76
CA PRO A 78 13.44 6.67 12.96
C PRO A 78 12.33 7.44 13.68
N ALA A 79 12.28 8.78 13.56
CA ALA A 79 11.19 9.58 14.14
C ALA A 79 9.82 9.28 13.49
N GLU A 80 9.81 8.76 12.26
CA GLU A 80 8.60 8.43 11.49
C GLU A 80 8.19 6.95 11.63
N GLU A 81 8.93 6.14 12.40
CA GLU A 81 8.70 4.69 12.52
C GLU A 81 7.24 4.36 12.85
N THR A 82 6.67 5.05 13.84
CA THR A 82 5.27 4.86 14.26
C THR A 82 4.30 5.05 13.09
N THR A 83 4.46 6.14 12.32
CA THR A 83 3.60 6.44 11.17
C THR A 83 3.71 5.37 10.08
N TRP A 84 4.90 4.83 9.84
CA TRP A 84 5.08 3.73 8.88
C TRP A 84 4.44 2.42 9.33
N LEU A 85 4.50 2.12 10.64
CA LEU A 85 3.85 0.95 11.22
C LEU A 85 2.32 1.08 11.20
N GLU A 86 1.80 2.29 11.43
CA GLU A 86 0.37 2.61 11.29
C GLU A 86 -0.09 2.43 9.83
N MET A 87 0.66 2.94 8.85
CA MET A 87 0.33 2.72 7.43
C MET A 87 0.36 1.22 7.05
N LEU A 88 1.30 0.44 7.61
CA LEU A 88 1.32 -1.02 7.40
C LEU A 88 0.06 -1.67 7.98
N HIS A 89 -0.36 -1.25 9.17
CA HIS A 89 -1.59 -1.74 9.80
C HIS A 89 -2.81 -1.39 8.93
N ASP A 90 -2.94 -0.13 8.50
CA ASP A 90 -4.04 0.33 7.66
C ASP A 90 -4.12 -0.46 6.35
N ARG A 91 -2.98 -0.69 5.68
CA ARG A 91 -2.93 -1.50 4.46
C ARG A 91 -3.40 -2.94 4.68
N ASN A 92 -3.11 -3.51 5.84
CA ASN A 92 -3.60 -4.87 6.15
C ASN A 92 -5.11 -4.86 6.43
N MET A 93 -5.63 -3.80 7.05
CA MET A 93 -7.06 -3.63 7.30
C MET A 93 -7.87 -3.39 6.04
N THR A 94 -7.37 -2.63 5.06
CA THR A 94 -8.08 -2.39 3.79
C THR A 94 -8.29 -3.70 3.01
N SER A 95 -7.31 -4.61 3.05
CA SER A 95 -7.45 -5.96 2.48
C SER A 95 -8.55 -6.79 3.17
N HIS A 96 -8.81 -6.56 4.47
CA HIS A 96 -9.86 -7.24 5.21
C HIS A 96 -11.26 -6.63 5.00
N LEU A 97 -11.34 -5.30 4.85
CA LEU A 97 -12.60 -4.62 4.56
C LEU A 97 -13.16 -5.08 3.20
N TYR A 98 -12.31 -5.16 2.18
CA TYR A 98 -12.71 -5.71 0.87
C TYR A 98 -13.10 -7.19 0.93
N GLN A 99 -12.44 -8.02 1.76
CA GLN A 99 -12.84 -9.42 1.95
C GLN A 99 -14.22 -9.56 2.60
N MET A 100 -14.56 -8.66 3.51
CA MET A 100 -15.89 -8.64 4.14
C MET A 100 -16.95 -8.14 3.16
N ASP A 101 -16.58 -7.20 2.27
CA ASP A 101 -17.49 -6.65 1.28
C ASP A 101 -17.84 -7.64 0.14
N VAL A 102 -16.86 -8.34 -0.42
CA VAL A 102 -17.12 -9.39 -1.41
C VAL A 102 -18.03 -10.49 -0.84
N HIS A 103 -18.01 -10.68 0.49
CA HIS A 103 -18.87 -11.66 1.14
C HIS A 103 -20.35 -11.23 1.26
N TRP A 104 -20.69 -9.93 1.14
CA TRP A 104 -22.09 -9.47 1.13
C TRP A 104 -22.74 -9.54 -0.25
N GLU A 105 -21.99 -9.39 -1.34
CA GLU A 105 -22.51 -9.55 -2.71
C GLU A 105 -22.96 -11.01 -2.97
N ASP A 106 -22.19 -11.99 -2.46
CA ASP A 106 -22.55 -13.41 -2.55
C ASP A 106 -23.80 -13.77 -1.73
N ARG A 107 -24.12 -13.03 -0.66
CA ARG A 107 -25.35 -13.25 0.14
C ARG A 107 -26.57 -12.53 -0.43
N ALA A 108 -26.39 -11.40 -1.12
CA ALA A 108 -27.49 -10.67 -1.74
C ALA A 108 -28.10 -11.39 -2.95
N VAL A 109 -27.27 -12.09 -3.74
CA VAL A 109 -27.74 -12.90 -4.88
C VAL A 109 -28.56 -14.13 -4.43
N GLY A 110 -28.39 -14.57 -3.18
CA GLY A 110 -29.17 -15.68 -2.58
C GLY A 110 -30.51 -15.28 -1.98
N MET A 111 -30.82 -14.00 -1.82
CA MET A 111 -32.10 -13.51 -1.31
C MET A 111 -32.91 -12.93 -2.47
N GLY A 112 -33.46 -13.82 -3.30
CA GLY A 112 -34.29 -13.46 -4.45
C GLY A 112 -35.32 -12.37 -4.11
N PHE A 113 -35.07 -11.19 -4.64
CA PHE A 113 -36.08 -10.15 -4.81
C PHE A 113 -36.50 -10.19 -6.28
N GLU A 114 -37.61 -10.89 -6.54
CA GLU A 114 -38.52 -10.57 -7.65
C GLU A 114 -39.37 -9.35 -7.26
#